data_AF-A0A0M0L7J5-F1
#
_entry.id   AF-A0A0M0L7J5-F1
#
_cell.length_a   1.000
_cell.length_b   1.000
_cell.length_c   1.000
_cell.angle_alpha   90.00
_cell.angle_beta   90.00
_cell.angle_gamma   90.00
#
_symmetry.space_group_name_H-M   'P 1'
#
loop_
_entity.id
_entity.type
_entity.pdbx_description
1 polymer ?
#
loop_
_entity_poly.entity_id
_entity_poly.type
_entity_poly.pdbx_seq_one_letter_code
_entity_poly.pdbx_strand_id
1 'polypeptide(L)'
;MMNTVGSFLKSKMHNMAAWVQEELGASAAMDYVAAVDARLELELTTFATMLHSNKHIEAQRDWDALIALATGQAGFEPVVQLLNEVQGREHMHEKFWRYVKLFIDVVE
;
A
#
# COMPACT_ATOMS: atom_id res chain seq x y z
N MET A 1 21.43 -13.21 1.57
CA MET A 1 21.14 -12.01 2.38
C MET A 1 20.05 -12.38 3.36
N MET A 2 20.20 -11.99 4.63
CA MET A 2 19.15 -12.19 5.63
C MET A 2 18.06 -11.15 5.32
N ASN A 3 16.98 -11.55 4.64
CA ASN A 3 15.89 -10.65 4.28
C ASN A 3 15.16 -10.25 5.58
N THR A 4 15.31 -8.99 5.99
CA THR A 4 14.53 -8.41 7.08
C THR A 4 13.06 -8.34 6.68
N VAL A 5 12.14 -8.33 7.65
CA VAL A 5 10.71 -8.06 7.40
C VAL A 5 10.53 -6.75 6.63
N GLY A 6 11.30 -5.71 6.99
CA GLY A 6 11.30 -4.42 6.30
C GLY A 6 11.68 -4.52 4.81
N SER A 7 12.77 -5.24 4.49
CA SER A 7 13.20 -5.45 3.10
C SER A 7 12.17 -6.24 2.28
N PHE A 8 11.51 -7.21 2.90
CA PHE A 8 10.43 -7.97 2.28
C PHE A 8 9.20 -7.07 2.00
N LEU A 9 8.74 -6.32 3.01
CA LEU A 9 7.63 -5.38 2.87
C LEU A 9 7.91 -4.35 1.78
N LYS A 10 9.11 -3.77 1.76
CA LYS A 10 9.52 -2.81 0.72
C LYS A 10 9.42 -3.42 -0.67
N SER A 11 9.91 -4.63 -0.87
CA SER A 11 9.78 -5.34 -2.14
C SER A 11 8.31 -5.58 -2.54
N LYS A 12 7.43 -5.94 -1.59
CA LYS A 12 6.02 -6.18 -1.89
C LYS A 12 5.23 -4.89 -2.15
N MET A 13 5.54 -3.80 -1.44
CA MET A 13 4.95 -2.50 -1.73
C MET A 13 5.42 -1.94 -3.07
N HIS A 14 6.70 -2.14 -3.44
CA HIS A 14 7.21 -1.85 -4.78
C HIS A 14 6.41 -2.62 -5.84
N ASN A 15 6.22 -3.93 -5.67
CA ASN A 15 5.45 -4.74 -6.63
C ASN A 15 3.99 -4.27 -6.76
N MET A 16 3.38 -3.85 -5.66
CA MET A 16 2.03 -3.27 -5.68
C MET A 16 2.02 -1.96 -6.47
N ALA A 17 2.96 -1.04 -6.19
CA ALA A 17 3.06 0.23 -6.89
C ALA A 17 3.34 0.06 -8.38
N ALA A 18 4.24 -0.85 -8.75
CA ALA A 18 4.55 -1.17 -10.15
C ALA A 18 3.33 -1.73 -10.88
N TRP A 19 2.58 -2.64 -10.25
CA TRP A 19 1.34 -3.15 -10.82
C TRP A 19 0.28 -2.04 -10.97
N VAL A 20 0.07 -1.20 -9.95
CA VAL A 20 -0.88 -0.08 -10.07
C VAL A 20 -0.47 0.87 -11.19
N GLN A 21 0.82 1.20 -11.29
CA GLN A 21 1.36 2.05 -12.35
C GLN A 21 1.12 1.44 -13.75
N GLU A 22 1.28 0.13 -13.89
CA GLU A 22 0.99 -0.60 -15.13
C GLU A 22 -0.50 -0.52 -15.50
N GLU A 23 -1.40 -0.75 -14.54
CA GLU A 23 -2.86 -0.68 -14.75
C GLU A 23 -3.33 0.73 -15.13
N LEU A 24 -2.69 1.75 -14.58
CA LEU A 24 -3.01 3.15 -14.87
C LEU A 24 -2.40 3.65 -16.18
N GLY A 25 -1.24 3.12 -16.57
CA GLY A 25 -0.52 3.54 -17.77
C GLY A 25 -0.32 5.06 -17.83
N ALA A 26 -0.72 5.68 -18.95
CA ALA A 26 -0.62 7.13 -19.15
C ALA A 26 -1.56 7.96 -18.25
N SER A 27 -2.51 7.32 -17.56
CA SER A 27 -3.42 7.98 -16.62
C SER A 27 -2.90 8.02 -15.19
N ALA A 28 -1.70 7.48 -14.92
CA ALA A 28 -1.10 7.58 -13.60
C ALA A 28 -0.86 9.05 -13.23
N ALA A 29 -1.38 9.49 -12.08
CA ALA A 29 -1.22 10.86 -11.61
C ALA A 29 0.25 11.18 -11.23
N MET A 30 1.05 10.16 -10.92
CA MET A 30 2.45 10.29 -10.55
C MET A 30 3.22 8.98 -10.72
N ASP A 31 4.52 9.02 -10.46
CA ASP A 31 5.38 7.83 -10.35
C ASP A 31 5.24 7.19 -8.96
N TYR A 32 4.35 6.20 -8.86
CA TYR A 32 4.08 5.48 -7.62
C TYR A 32 5.25 4.59 -7.21
N VAL A 33 5.99 4.04 -8.18
CA VAL A 33 7.17 3.22 -7.91
C VAL A 33 8.24 4.07 -7.24
N ALA A 34 8.59 5.21 -7.83
CA ALA A 34 9.55 6.12 -7.24
C ALA A 34 9.10 6.63 -5.85
N ALA A 35 7.80 6.91 -5.69
CA ALA A 35 7.25 7.38 -4.42
C ALA A 35 7.36 6.33 -3.28
N VAL A 36 7.20 5.04 -3.60
CA VAL A 36 7.39 3.94 -2.65
C VAL A 36 8.88 3.66 -2.42
N ASP A 37 9.70 3.66 -3.47
CA ASP A 37 11.13 3.36 -3.37
C ASP A 37 11.91 4.40 -2.56
N ALA A 38 11.44 5.65 -2.56
CA ALA A 38 11.97 6.72 -1.72
C ALA A 38 11.76 6.51 -0.21
N ARG A 39 10.89 5.57 0.21
CA ARG A 39 10.60 5.31 1.62
C ARG A 39 11.64 4.44 2.29
N LEU A 40 11.84 4.70 3.57
CA LEU A 40 12.65 3.86 4.45
C LEU A 40 11.88 2.59 4.81
N GLU A 41 12.61 1.49 5.03
CA GLU A 41 12.02 0.22 5.49
C GLU A 41 11.21 0.40 6.80
N LEU A 42 11.66 1.29 7.70
CA LEU A 42 10.97 1.58 8.95
C LEU A 42 9.59 2.22 8.72
N GLU A 43 9.48 3.15 7.77
CA GLU A 43 8.19 3.79 7.44
C GLU A 43 7.19 2.77 6.90
N LEU A 44 7.64 1.91 5.98
CA LEU A 44 6.81 0.88 5.38
C LEU A 44 6.41 -0.21 6.39
N THR A 45 7.33 -0.57 7.29
CA THR A 45 7.05 -1.49 8.39
C THR A 45 6.04 -0.89 9.37
N THR A 46 6.17 0.40 9.70
CA THR A 46 5.24 1.11 10.58
C THR A 46 3.84 1.13 9.97
N PHE A 47 3.73 1.41 8.67
CA PHE A 47 2.45 1.36 7.96
C PHE A 47 1.83 -0.05 7.98
N ALA A 48 2.62 -1.10 7.73
CA ALA A 48 2.15 -2.48 7.83
C ALA A 48 1.66 -2.84 9.26
N THR A 49 2.38 -2.41 10.31
CA THR A 49 1.94 -2.57 11.70
C THR A 49 0.63 -1.83 12.00
N MET A 50 0.44 -0.64 11.43
CA MET A 50 -0.82 0.08 11.54
C MET A 50 -1.97 -0.66 10.85
N LEU A 51 -1.74 -1.22 9.66
CA LEU A 51 -2.72 -2.06 8.97
C LEU A 51 -3.07 -3.29 9.82
N HIS A 52 -2.06 -3.97 10.38
CA HIS A 52 -2.29 -5.13 11.25
C HIS A 52 -3.10 -4.77 12.50
N SER A 53 -2.79 -3.64 13.13
CA SER A 53 -3.55 -3.12 14.28
C SER A 53 -5.00 -2.76 13.92
N ASN A 54 -5.29 -2.52 12.63
CA ASN A 54 -6.60 -2.19 12.11
C ASN A 54 -7.10 -3.24 11.09
N LYS A 55 -6.76 -4.52 11.28
CA LYS A 55 -7.05 -5.60 10.30
C LYS A 55 -8.52 -5.76 9.91
N HIS A 56 -9.45 -5.21 10.68
CA HIS A 56 -10.87 -5.15 10.32
C HIS A 56 -11.13 -4.32 9.04
N ILE A 57 -10.26 -3.35 8.72
CA ILE A 57 -10.32 -2.56 7.49
C ILE A 57 -10.25 -3.46 6.26
N GLU A 58 -9.31 -4.41 6.23
CA GLU A 58 -9.18 -5.39 5.14
C GLU A 58 -10.37 -6.34 5.12
N ALA A 59 -10.77 -6.88 6.27
CA ALA A 59 -11.88 -7.82 6.37
C ALA A 59 -13.22 -7.24 5.89
N GLN A 60 -13.44 -5.94 6.09
CA GLN A 60 -14.64 -5.21 5.66
C GLN A 60 -14.47 -4.52 4.30
N ARG A 61 -13.26 -4.52 3.73
CA ARG A 61 -12.88 -3.77 2.53
C ARG A 61 -13.24 -2.28 2.65
N ASP A 62 -12.98 -1.71 3.82
CA ASP A 62 -13.31 -0.34 4.16
C ASP A 62 -12.28 0.63 3.57
N TRP A 63 -12.58 1.13 2.37
CA TRP A 63 -11.72 2.09 1.68
C TRP A 63 -11.57 3.41 2.45
N ASP A 64 -12.65 3.90 3.06
CA ASP A 64 -12.64 5.20 3.74
C ASP A 64 -11.75 5.13 5.00
N ALA A 65 -11.85 4.04 5.76
CA ALA A 65 -10.96 3.80 6.89
C ALA A 65 -9.50 3.62 6.45
N LEU A 66 -9.24 2.93 5.33
CA LEU A 66 -7.89 2.77 4.79
C LEU A 66 -7.27 4.11 4.35
N ILE A 67 -8.04 4.94 3.65
CA ILE A 67 -7.61 6.27 3.21
C ILE A 67 -7.38 7.17 4.41
N ALA A 68 -8.27 7.15 5.41
CA ALA A 68 -8.11 7.91 6.65
C ALA A 68 -6.83 7.49 7.41
N LEU A 69 -6.55 6.18 7.48
CA LEU A 69 -5.34 5.64 8.10
C LEU A 69 -4.06 6.17 7.43
N ALA A 70 -4.02 6.20 6.09
CA ALA A 70 -2.89 6.71 5.32
C ALA A 70 -2.77 8.24 5.40
N THR A 71 -3.89 8.97 5.37
CA THR A 71 -3.92 10.44 5.45
C THR A 71 -3.36 10.97 6.78
N GLY A 72 -3.51 10.20 7.86
CA GLY A 72 -2.94 10.55 9.16
C GLY A 72 -1.41 10.47 9.24
N GLN A 73 -0.72 9.96 8.21
CA GLN A 73 0.72 9.77 8.19
C GLN A 73 1.40 10.86 7.34
N ALA A 74 2.30 11.61 7.98
CA ALA A 74 3.06 12.66 7.29
C ALA A 74 3.88 12.06 6.14
N GLY A 75 3.78 12.66 4.96
CA GLY A 75 4.47 12.18 3.77
C GLY A 75 3.77 11.05 3.04
N PHE A 76 2.62 10.55 3.47
CA PHE A 76 1.91 9.46 2.78
C PHE A 76 0.95 9.95 1.68
N GLU A 77 1.02 11.21 1.26
CA GLU A 77 0.18 11.77 0.20
C GLU A 77 0.24 10.95 -1.11
N PRO A 78 1.41 10.42 -1.56
CA PRO A 78 1.45 9.54 -2.73
C PRO A 78 0.70 8.23 -2.53
N VAL A 79 0.71 7.68 -1.31
CA VAL A 79 -0.04 6.46 -0.96
C VAL A 79 -1.53 6.76 -0.97
N VAL A 80 -1.96 7.89 -0.40
CA VAL A 80 -3.36 8.33 -0.47
C VAL A 80 -3.82 8.49 -1.92
N GLN A 81 -2.99 9.11 -2.78
CA GLN A 81 -3.32 9.21 -4.20
C GLN A 81 -3.44 7.82 -4.85
N LEU A 82 -2.53 6.89 -4.56
CA LEU A 82 -2.61 5.51 -5.04
C LEU A 82 -3.94 4.86 -4.61
N LEU A 83 -4.32 5.00 -3.34
CA LEU A 83 -5.58 4.45 -2.81
C LEU A 83 -6.79 4.99 -3.56
N ASN A 84 -6.84 6.30 -3.81
CA ASN A 84 -7.93 6.93 -4.57
C ASN A 84 -8.01 6.41 -6.01
N GLU A 85 -6.87 6.23 -6.68
CA GLU A 85 -6.85 5.66 -8.04
C GLU A 85 -7.39 4.23 -8.06
N VAL A 86 -6.98 3.39 -7.11
CA VAL A 86 -7.43 2.00 -7.04
C VAL A 86 -8.90 1.93 -6.66
N GLN A 87 -9.36 2.74 -5.69
CA GLN A 87 -10.75 2.77 -5.24
C GLN A 87 -11.71 3.05 -6.41
N GLY A 88 -11.36 3.96 -7.32
CA GLY A 88 -12.15 4.28 -8.51
C GLY A 88 -12.19 3.18 -9.59
N ARG A 89 -11.48 2.06 -9.41
CA ARG A 89 -11.30 1.01 -10.42
C ARG A 89 -11.60 -0.38 -9.85
N GLU A 90 -12.87 -0.78 -9.88
CA GLU A 90 -13.36 -2.04 -9.29
C GLU A 90 -12.57 -3.29 -9.72
N HIS A 91 -12.11 -3.36 -10.97
CA HIS A 91 -11.35 -4.51 -11.48
C HIS A 91 -10.02 -4.74 -10.75
N MET A 92 -9.48 -3.70 -10.11
CA MET A 92 -8.22 -3.77 -9.35
C MET A 92 -8.42 -4.21 -7.90
N HIS A 93 -9.64 -4.13 -7.36
CA HIS A 93 -9.90 -4.23 -5.92
C HIS A 93 -9.44 -5.58 -5.33
N GLU A 94 -9.77 -6.70 -5.98
CA GLU A 94 -9.40 -8.04 -5.48
C GLU A 94 -7.89 -8.21 -5.31
N LYS A 95 -7.12 -7.78 -6.31
CA LYS A 95 -5.65 -7.89 -6.25
C LYS A 95 -5.05 -6.92 -5.25
N PHE A 96 -5.62 -5.72 -5.14
CA PHE A 96 -5.23 -4.75 -4.13
C PHE A 96 -5.43 -5.27 -2.70
N TRP A 97 -6.62 -5.79 -2.38
CA TRP A 97 -6.90 -6.30 -1.04
C TRP A 97 -6.02 -7.50 -0.67
N ARG A 98 -5.60 -8.32 -1.65
CA ARG A 98 -4.58 -9.36 -1.42
C ARG A 98 -3.22 -8.79 -1.00
N TYR A 99 -2.82 -7.64 -1.52
CA TYR A 99 -1.61 -6.95 -1.06
C TYR A 99 -1.78 -6.40 0.36
N VAL A 100 -2.90 -5.77 0.66
CA VAL A 100 -3.20 -5.28 2.03
C VAL A 100 -3.16 -6.44 3.03
N LYS A 101 -3.82 -7.56 2.71
CA LYS A 101 -3.78 -8.77 3.51
C LYS A 101 -2.35 -9.28 3.69
N LEU A 102 -1.56 -9.35 2.62
CA LEU A 102 -0.15 -9.74 2.70
C LEU A 102 0.64 -8.84 3.66
N PHE A 103 0.43 -7.53 3.63
CA PHE A 103 1.14 -6.62 4.53
C PHE A 103 0.74 -6.83 6.00
N ILE A 104 -0.53 -7.14 6.26
CA ILE A 104 -1.03 -7.49 7.59
C ILE A 104 -0.40 -8.80 8.08
N ASP A 105 -0.44 -9.84 7.26
CA ASP A 105 0.01 -11.20 7.62
C ASP A 105 1.54 -11.28 7.84
N VAL A 106 2.32 -10.35 7.27
CA VAL A 106 3.79 -10.34 7.35
C VAL A 106 4.34 -9.79 8.67
N VAL A 107 3.54 -8.97 9.38
CA VAL A 107 3.94 -8.34 10.65
C VAL A 107 3.30 -8.98 11.87
N GLU A 108 2.59 -10.11 11.68
CA GLU A 108 2.11 -11.01 12.75
C GLU A 108 3.28 -11.71 13.47
#